data_AF-A0A9D6YW98-F1
#
_entry.id   AF-A0A9D6YW98-F1
#
_cell.length_a   1.000
_cell.length_b   1.000
_cell.length_c   1.000
_cell.angle_alpha   90.00
_cell.angle_beta   90.00
_cell.angle_gamma   90.00
#
_symmetry.space_group_name_H-M   'P 1'
#
loop_
_entity.id
_entity.type
_entity.pdbx_description
1 polymer ?
#
loop_
_entity_poly.entity_id
_entity_poly.type
_entity_poly.pdbx_seq_one_letter_code
_entity_poly.pdbx_strand_id
1 'polypeptide(L)' 'MYVVNLLFCVAILTLGIRAYKTTGSKGPLIVGIGFALFGISHLAYILGIAKVSPIDNILVGIRTGGYLAIIYALAGKY' A
#
# COMPACT_ATOMS: atom_id res chain seq x y z
N MET A 1 -10.79 -12.46 4.13
CA MET A 1 -10.53 -11.46 3.06
C MET A 1 -9.26 -10.66 3.31
N TYR A 2 -9.03 -10.09 4.51
CA TYR A 2 -7.86 -9.23 4.78
C TYR A 2 -6.48 -9.89 4.59
N VAL A 3 -6.36 -11.20 4.91
CA VAL A 3 -5.10 -11.95 4.76
C VAL A 3 -4.65 -12.04 3.30
N VAL A 4 -5.58 -12.30 2.37
CA VAL A 4 -5.28 -12.39 0.94
C VAL A 4 -4.81 -11.04 0.39
N ASN A 5 -5.47 -9.96 0.79
CA ASN A 5 -5.04 -8.61 0.42
C ASN A 5 -3.66 -8.27 0.97
N LEU A 6 -3.33 -8.71 2.20
CA LEU A 6 -2.00 -8.52 2.77
C LEU A 6 -0.93 -9.24 1.96
N LEU A 7 -1.19 -10.48 1.51
CA LEU A 7 -0.28 -11.22 0.63
C LEU A 7 -0.04 -10.48 -0.69
N PHE A 8 -1.09 -9.95 -1.32
CA PHE A 8 -0.93 -9.14 -2.52
C PHE A 8 -0.17 -7.84 -2.27
N CYS A 9 -0.41 -7.15 -1.16
CA CYS A 9 0.33 -5.95 -0.79
C CYS A 9 1.84 -6.23 -0.68
N VAL A 10 2.23 -7.34 -0.03
CA VAL A 10 3.63 -7.75 0.11
C VAL A 10 4.24 -8.15 -1.24
N ALA A 11 3.50 -8.89 -2.06
CA ALA A 11 3.95 -9.28 -3.40
C ALA A 11 4.20 -8.05 -4.29
N ILE A 12 3.24 -7.11 -4.35
CA ILE A 12 3.35 -5.90 -5.15
C ILE A 12 4.46 -4.98 -4.62
N LEU A 13 4.61 -4.84 -3.30
CA LEU A 13 5.72 -4.08 -2.72
C LEU A 13 7.08 -4.68 -3.12
N THR A 14 7.22 -6.00 -3.05
CA THR A 14 8.45 -6.70 -3.43
C THR A 14 8.75 -6.51 -4.92
N LEU A 15 7.74 -6.63 -5.77
CA LEU A 15 7.86 -6.38 -7.21
C LEU A 15 8.19 -4.92 -7.52
N GLY A 16 7.59 -3.95 -6.83
CA GLY A 16 7.87 -2.53 -6.98
C GLY A 16 9.30 -2.16 -6.62
N ILE A 17 9.82 -2.70 -5.51
CA ILE A 17 11.23 -2.54 -5.10
C ILE A 17 12.16 -3.18 -6.13
N ARG A 18 11.85 -4.41 -6.58
CA ARG A 18 12.67 -5.11 -7.57
C ARG A 18 12.71 -4.35 -8.89
N ALA A 19 11.56 -3.90 -9.38
CA ALA A 19 11.45 -3.13 -10.62
C ALA A 19 12.20 -1.80 -10.55
N TYR A 20 12.17 -1.10 -9.40
CA TYR A 20 12.99 0.09 -9.18
C TYR A 20 14.48 -0.21 -9.30
N LYS A 21 14.94 -1.29 -8.65
CA LYS A 21 16.36 -1.67 -8.70
C LYS A 21 16.82 -2.09 -10.09
N THR A 22 15.96 -2.65 -10.92
CA THR A 22 16.33 -3.13 -12.27
C THR A 22 16.15 -2.09 -13.36
N THR A 23 15.19 -1.18 -13.24
CA THR A 23 14.83 -0.22 -14.30
C THR A 23 15.17 1.23 -13.96
N GLY A 24 15.39 1.55 -12.68
CA GLY A 24 15.52 2.93 -12.20
C GLY A 24 14.19 3.72 -12.19
N SER A 25 13.09 3.16 -12.69
CA SER A 25 11.81 3.84 -12.76
C SER A 25 11.19 3.98 -11.37
N LYS A 26 10.84 5.21 -11.02
CA LYS A 26 10.19 5.55 -9.74
C LYS A 26 8.73 5.12 -9.68
N GLY A 27 8.07 4.93 -10.82
CA GLY A 27 6.65 4.56 -10.90
C GLY A 27 6.33 3.26 -10.15
N PRO A 28 6.98 2.12 -10.49
CA PRO A 28 6.80 0.86 -9.77
C PRO A 28 7.09 0.93 -8.27
N LEU A 29 8.06 1.75 -7.86
CA LEU A 29 8.37 1.95 -6.45
C LEU A 29 7.21 2.64 -5.72
N ILE A 30 6.65 3.68 -6.32
CA ILE A 30 5.55 4.46 -5.74
C ILE A 30 4.26 3.62 -5.67
N VAL A 31 4.00 2.78 -6.68
CA VAL A 31 2.94 1.76 -6.59
C VAL A 31 3.20 0.84 -5.39
N GLY A 32 4.41 0.30 -5.25
CA GLY A 32 4.78 -0.55 -4.12
C GLY A 32 4.56 0.12 -2.76
N ILE A 33 4.95 1.39 -2.62
CA ILE A 33 4.72 2.19 -1.41
C ILE A 33 3.23 2.38 -1.14
N GLY A 34 2.42 2.65 -2.17
CA GLY A 34 0.97 2.72 -2.05
C GLY A 34 0.38 1.43 -1.49
N PHE A 35 0.80 0.28 -2.03
CA PHE A 35 0.41 -1.04 -1.52
C PHE A 35 0.94 -1.35 -0.11
N ALA A 36 2.09 -0.81 0.30
CA ALA A 36 2.55 -0.92 1.67
C ALA A 36 1.60 -0.22 2.66
N LEU A 37 1.09 0.97 2.31
CA LEU A 37 0.09 1.69 3.10
C LEU A 37 -1.20 0.87 3.23
N PHE A 38 -1.67 0.27 2.13
CA PHE A 38 -2.80 -0.68 2.19
C PHE A 38 -2.49 -1.87 3.10
N GLY A 39 -1.29 -2.44 3.02
CA GLY A 39 -0.85 -3.56 3.84
C GLY A 39 -0.91 -3.26 5.34
N ILE A 40 -0.43 -2.09 5.76
CA ILE A 40 -0.53 -1.62 7.16
C ILE A 40 -1.99 -1.60 7.62
N SER A 41 -2.90 -1.12 6.75
CA SER A 41 -4.31 -1.09 7.09
C SER A 41 -4.89 -2.49 7.31
N HIS A 42 -4.59 -3.43 6.41
CA HIS A 42 -5.06 -4.81 6.51
C HIS A 42 -4.48 -5.54 7.73
N LEU A 43 -3.21 -5.28 8.04
CA LEU A 43 -2.57 -5.83 9.24
C LEU A 43 -3.28 -5.37 10.51
N ALA A 44 -3.70 -4.11 10.59
CA ALA A 44 -4.46 -3.60 11.72
C ALA A 44 -5.84 -4.28 11.88
N TYR A 45 -6.52 -4.64 10.78
CA TYR A 45 -7.76 -5.43 10.84
C TYR A 45 -7.51 -6.87 11.29
N ILE A 46 -6.42 -7.50 10.83
CA ILE A 46 -6.05 -8.87 11.22
C ILE A 46 -5.69 -8.94 12.70
N LEU A 47 -4.97 -7.94 13.22
CA LEU A 47 -4.58 -7.84 14.62
C LEU A 47 -5.73 -7.41 15.55
N GLY A 48 -6.92 -7.13 15.01
CA GLY A 48 -8.09 -6.71 15.78
C GLY A 48 -8.04 -5.28 16.33
N ILE A 49 -6.94 -4.56 16.16
CA ILE A 49 -6.74 -3.19 16.63
C ILE A 49 -7.55 -2.16 15.83
N ALA A 50 -7.95 -2.48 14.60
CA ALA A 50 -8.73 -1.59 13.76
C ALA A 50 -10.10 -1.21 14.36
N LYS A 51 -10.72 -2.16 15.08
CA LYS A 51 -12.07 -1.99 15.66
C LYS A 51 -12.11 -1.01 16.84
N VAL A 52 -10.97 -0.50 17.28
CA VAL A 52 -10.88 0.47 18.37
C VAL A 52 -10.98 1.87 17.76
N SER A 53 -12.12 2.54 17.91
CA SER A 53 -12.20 3.98 17.62
C SER A 53 -11.15 4.72 18.47
N PRO A 54 -10.28 5.58 17.89
CA PRO A 54 -10.35 6.24 16.58
C PRO A 54 -9.46 5.63 15.47
N ILE A 55 -8.87 4.46 15.66
CA ILE A 55 -7.90 3.85 14.73
C ILE A 55 -8.52 3.59 13.35
N ASP A 56 -9.81 3.24 13.28
CA ASP A 56 -10.54 3.07 12.02
C ASP A 56 -10.47 4.33 11.11
N ASN A 57 -10.58 5.53 11.67
CA ASN A 57 -10.48 6.79 10.90
C ASN A 57 -9.06 7.01 10.35
N ILE A 58 -8.04 6.69 11.14
CA ILE A 58 -6.64 6.76 10.72
C ILE A 58 -6.37 5.76 9.59
N LEU A 59 -6.93 4.55 9.69
CA LEU A 59 -6.80 3.50 8.67
C LEU A 59 -7.46 3.90 7.35
N VAL A 60 -8.58 4.65 7.38
CA VAL A 60 -9.15 5.27 6.18
C VAL A 60 -8.16 6.26 5.56
N GLY A 61 -7.56 7.15 6.37
CA GLY A 61 -6.55 8.10 5.89
C GLY A 61 -5.35 7.42 5.22
N ILE A 62 -4.83 6.34 5.83
CA ILE A 62 -3.73 5.54 5.27
C ILE A 62 -4.11 4.94 3.91
N ARG A 63 -5.31 4.38 3.78
CA ARG A 63 -5.81 3.84 2.51
C ARG A 63 -5.97 4.92 1.45
N THR A 64 -6.48 6.09 1.82
CA THR A 64 -6.57 7.25 0.93
C THR A 64 -5.20 7.65 0.42
N GLY A 65 -4.19 7.73 1.29
CA GLY A 65 -2.80 7.97 0.89
C GLY A 65 -2.27 6.92 -0.07
N GLY A 66 -2.59 5.64 0.15
CA GLY A 66 -2.28 4.55 -0.77
C GLY A 66 -2.90 4.73 -2.15
N TYR A 67 -4.18 5.11 -2.24
CA TYR A 67 -4.84 5.38 -3.52
C TYR A 67 -4.19 6.56 -4.24
N LEU A 68 -3.90 7.65 -3.52
CA LEU A 68 -3.24 8.82 -4.10
C LEU A 68 -1.84 8.50 -4.62
N ALA A 69 -1.07 7.66 -3.93
CA ALA A 69 0.23 7.19 -4.40
C ALA A 69 0.10 6.41 -5.72
N ILE A 70 -0.89 5.53 -5.84
CA ILE A 70 -1.13 4.77 -7.07
C ILE A 70 -1.62 5.68 -8.21
N ILE A 71 -2.56 6.60 -7.93
CA ILE A 71 -3.05 7.57 -8.91
C ILE A 71 -1.90 8.42 -9.43
N TYR A 72 -1.07 8.94 -8.51
CA TYR A 72 0.16 9.62 -8.89
C TYR A 72 0.94 8.67 -9.80
N ALA A 73 1.25 7.44 -9.38
CA ALA A 73 2.08 6.46 -10.10
C ALA A 73 1.60 6.18 -11.53
N LEU A 74 0.30 6.25 -11.76
CA LEU A 74 -0.31 6.06 -13.08
C LEU A 74 -0.40 7.36 -13.89
N ALA A 75 -0.49 8.51 -13.23
CA ALA A 75 -0.52 9.84 -13.88
C ALA A 75 0.85 10.25 -14.50
N GLY A 76 1.87 9.39 -14.44
CA GLY A 76 3.01 9.46 -15.35
C GLY A 76 4.10 10.49 -15.05
N LYS A 77 4.18 11.07 -13.85
CA LYS A 77 5.31 11.94 -13.44
C LYS A 77 6.49 11.15 -12.81
N TYR A 78 7.07 10.18 -13.54
CA TYR A 78 8.22 9.35 -13.08
C TYR A 78 9.40 9.41 -14.01
#